data_AF-A0A2H9NRY7-F1
#
_entry.id   AF-A0A2H9NRY7-F1
#
_cell.length_a   1.000
_cell.length_b   1.000
_cell.length_c   1.000
_cell.angle_alpha   90.00
_cell.angle_beta   90.00
_cell.angle_gamma   90.00
#
_symmetry.space_group_name_H-M   'P 1'
#
loop_
_entity.id
_entity.type
_entity.pdbx_description
1 polymer ?
#
loop_
_entity_poly.entity_id
_entity_poly.type
_entity_poly.pdbx_seq_one_letter_code
_entity_poly.pdbx_strand_id
1 'polypeptide(L)'
;MSKTLLITRPDHDITTHYLSSWGRLTFEAAEKNGFKILDLHGKRASKSEFESFVKEFSPKVILFNGHGNENIIGGHENEPLVTLGKNEKLLASRIIYSISCKSAKNLGRKSIDSGAMSFTGYDDDFIFFYDVKMTSRPVEDETAKLFLGHSKIFVNSLLKGNSISESYNRAKGSMKNNITKLLSSESPDSGMIRFLWWNMKHFVTQGNADIKA
;
A
#
# COMPACT_ATOMS: atom_id res chain seq x y z
N MET A 1 10.57 15.99 -12.39
CA MET A 1 9.44 15.78 -11.45
C MET A 1 9.95 15.99 -10.04
N SER A 2 9.21 16.73 -9.20
CA SER A 2 9.59 16.87 -7.78
C SER A 2 9.51 15.52 -7.08
N LYS A 3 10.44 15.27 -6.13
CA LYS A 3 10.35 14.13 -5.22
C LYS A 3 9.20 14.41 -4.25
N THR A 4 8.01 13.98 -4.63
CA THR A 4 6.79 14.20 -3.85
C THR A 4 6.07 12.89 -3.68
N LEU A 5 5.81 12.56 -2.42
CA LEU A 5 5.10 11.37 -1.98
C LEU A 5 3.71 11.80 -1.49
N LEU A 6 2.66 11.36 -2.16
CA LEU A 6 1.30 11.47 -1.64
C LEU A 6 0.92 10.16 -0.94
N ILE A 7 0.43 10.24 0.27
CA ILE A 7 -0.07 9.08 1.02
C ILE A 7 -1.47 9.35 1.56
N THR A 8 -2.38 8.41 1.35
CA THR A 8 -3.70 8.41 1.98
C THR A 8 -3.65 7.53 3.22
N ARG A 9 -4.12 8.04 4.35
CA ARG A 9 -4.18 7.35 5.64
C ARG A 9 -5.55 7.58 6.29
N PRO A 10 -6.65 7.07 5.69
CA PRO A 10 -7.93 7.09 6.38
C PRO A 10 -7.79 6.36 7.72
N ASP A 11 -8.52 6.82 8.72
CA ASP A 11 -8.50 6.27 10.07
C ASP A 11 -9.89 6.44 10.66
N HIS A 12 -10.75 5.44 10.49
CA HIS A 12 -12.17 5.46 10.90
C HIS A 12 -12.71 4.12 11.38
N ASP A 13 -11.96 3.05 11.16
CA ASP A 13 -12.23 1.71 11.70
C ASP A 13 -10.90 1.03 12.05
N ILE A 14 -10.98 -0.17 12.64
CA ILE A 14 -9.78 -0.87 13.10
C ILE A 14 -8.81 -1.21 11.95
N THR A 15 -9.33 -1.57 10.79
CA THR A 15 -8.50 -1.92 9.64
C THR A 15 -7.72 -0.70 9.16
N THR A 16 -8.41 0.40 8.93
CA THR A 16 -7.83 1.66 8.48
C THR A 16 -6.92 2.28 9.54
N HIS A 17 -7.20 2.08 10.83
CA HIS A 17 -6.31 2.47 11.92
C HIS A 17 -4.94 1.77 11.84
N TYR A 18 -4.92 0.45 11.61
CA TYR A 18 -3.68 -0.29 11.39
C TYR A 18 -2.95 0.20 10.13
N LEU A 19 -3.64 0.30 8.99
CA LEU A 19 -3.00 0.74 7.75
C LEU A 19 -2.45 2.18 7.85
N SER A 20 -3.19 3.09 8.49
CA SER A 20 -2.76 4.46 8.78
C SER A 20 -1.46 4.49 9.59
N SER A 21 -1.43 3.72 10.68
CA SER A 21 -0.28 3.65 11.58
C SER A 21 0.96 3.05 10.91
N TRP A 22 0.78 1.99 10.14
CA TRP A 22 1.86 1.36 9.38
C TRP A 22 2.36 2.24 8.22
N GLY A 23 1.46 2.94 7.54
CA GLY A 23 1.81 3.90 6.48
C GLY A 23 2.71 5.03 7.00
N ARG A 24 2.48 5.51 8.22
CA ARG A 24 3.30 6.56 8.86
C ARG A 24 4.76 6.17 9.04
N LEU A 25 5.08 4.87 9.14
CA LEU A 25 6.45 4.36 9.28
C LEU A 25 7.33 4.62 8.05
N THR A 26 6.74 5.01 6.92
CA THR A 26 7.45 5.29 5.67
C THR A 26 8.01 6.71 5.60
N PHE A 27 7.58 7.60 6.51
CA PHE A 27 7.88 9.04 6.44
C PHE A 27 9.36 9.32 6.65
N GLU A 28 10.00 8.64 7.60
CA GLU A 28 11.43 8.81 7.87
C GLU A 28 12.26 8.48 6.61
N ALA A 29 11.89 7.40 5.90
CA ALA A 29 12.55 7.04 4.65
C ALA A 29 12.29 8.07 3.54
N ALA A 30 11.07 8.63 3.47
CA ALA A 30 10.74 9.67 2.51
C ALA A 30 11.56 10.95 2.75
N GLU A 31 11.54 11.47 3.98
CA GLU A 31 12.27 12.68 4.39
C GLU A 31 13.77 12.52 4.17
N LYS A 32 14.36 11.41 4.63
CA LYS A 32 15.80 11.13 4.48
C LYS A 32 16.24 11.07 3.01
N ASN A 33 15.35 10.72 2.09
CA ASN A 33 15.64 10.63 0.66
C ASN A 33 15.13 11.84 -0.14
N GLY A 34 14.74 12.91 0.55
CA GLY A 34 14.39 14.21 -0.04
C GLY A 34 12.99 14.28 -0.64
N PHE A 35 12.06 13.43 -0.20
CA PHE A 35 10.66 13.52 -0.61
C PHE A 35 9.90 14.54 0.24
N LYS A 36 9.17 15.45 -0.42
CA LYS A 36 8.08 16.20 0.22
C LYS A 36 6.92 15.24 0.45
N ILE A 37 6.50 15.07 1.70
CA ILE A 37 5.35 14.25 2.05
C ILE A 37 4.09 15.09 2.00
N LEU A 38 3.09 14.58 1.28
CA LEU A 38 1.73 15.08 1.27
C LEU A 38 0.86 14.03 1.98
N ASP A 39 0.45 14.34 3.20
CA ASP A 39 -0.25 13.41 4.08
C ASP A 39 -1.75 13.72 4.17
N LEU A 40 -2.56 12.83 3.61
CA LEU A 40 -4.02 12.87 3.68
C LEU A 40 -4.50 11.92 4.79
N HIS A 41 -4.41 12.37 6.04
CA HIS A 41 -4.77 11.59 7.23
C HIS A 41 -6.23 11.80 7.69
N GLY A 42 -6.88 10.72 8.12
CA GLY A 42 -8.25 10.77 8.64
C GLY A 42 -9.21 11.34 7.58
N LYS A 43 -10.03 12.32 7.97
CA LYS A 43 -11.00 13.02 7.08
C LYS A 43 -10.38 13.65 5.84
N ARG A 44 -9.06 13.88 5.85
CA ARG A 44 -8.33 14.42 4.70
C ARG A 44 -8.15 13.43 3.57
N ALA A 45 -8.29 12.13 3.85
CA ALA A 45 -8.38 11.09 2.83
C ALA A 45 -9.77 11.13 2.16
N SER A 46 -10.14 12.29 1.60
CA SER A 46 -11.39 12.50 0.87
C SER A 46 -11.10 12.68 -0.62
N LYS A 47 -12.13 12.51 -1.45
CA LYS A 47 -11.97 12.64 -2.90
C LYS A 47 -11.50 14.04 -3.29
N SER A 48 -12.07 15.08 -2.70
CA SER A 48 -11.76 16.48 -3.05
C SER A 48 -10.31 16.83 -2.75
N GLU A 49 -9.80 16.49 -1.56
CA GLU A 49 -8.40 16.74 -1.22
C GLU A 49 -7.46 15.89 -2.05
N PHE A 50 -7.77 14.61 -2.27
CA PHE A 50 -6.97 13.75 -3.14
C PHE A 50 -6.83 14.34 -4.55
N GLU A 51 -7.94 14.69 -5.19
CA GLU A 51 -7.90 15.27 -6.53
C GLU A 51 -7.16 16.61 -6.57
N SER A 52 -7.36 17.46 -5.55
CA SER A 52 -6.66 18.75 -5.45
C SER A 52 -5.15 18.55 -5.35
N PHE A 53 -4.71 17.69 -4.43
CA PHE A 53 -3.28 17.46 -4.17
C PHE A 53 -2.57 16.80 -5.36
N VAL A 54 -3.25 15.88 -6.05
CA VAL A 54 -2.70 15.25 -7.25
C VAL A 54 -2.49 16.28 -8.37
N LYS A 55 -3.41 17.23 -8.55
CA LYS A 55 -3.34 18.29 -9.56
C LYS A 55 -2.30 19.34 -9.21
N GLU A 56 -2.32 19.84 -7.98
CA GLU A 56 -1.47 20.95 -7.53
C GLU A 56 0.00 20.55 -7.40
N PHE A 57 0.27 19.38 -6.81
CA PHE A 57 1.63 18.99 -6.46
C PHE A 57 2.25 17.95 -7.38
N SER A 58 1.47 17.36 -8.30
CA SER A 58 1.95 16.34 -9.26
C SER A 58 2.86 15.27 -8.62
N PRO A 59 2.38 14.55 -7.58
CA PRO A 59 3.20 13.61 -6.83
C PRO A 59 3.72 12.49 -7.72
N LYS A 60 5.03 12.20 -7.64
CA LYS A 60 5.65 11.12 -8.41
C LYS A 60 5.26 9.74 -7.88
N VAL A 61 5.08 9.62 -6.57
CA VAL A 61 4.66 8.39 -5.89
C VAL A 61 3.36 8.63 -5.14
N ILE A 62 2.39 7.72 -5.29
CA ILE A 62 1.15 7.70 -4.52
C ILE A 62 1.02 6.38 -3.77
N LEU A 63 0.79 6.46 -2.46
CA LEU A 63 0.51 5.33 -1.58
C LEU A 63 -0.95 5.38 -1.13
N PHE A 64 -1.70 4.33 -1.43
CA PHE A 64 -3.07 4.18 -0.97
C PHE A 64 -3.16 3.20 0.18
N ASN A 65 -3.79 3.64 1.27
CA ASN A 65 -4.24 2.77 2.35
C ASN A 65 -5.74 2.93 2.50
N GLY A 66 -6.43 1.81 2.74
CA GLY A 66 -7.86 1.82 3.03
C GLY A 66 -8.56 0.58 2.49
N HIS A 67 -9.88 0.58 2.62
CA HIS A 67 -10.71 -0.42 1.97
C HIS A 67 -10.78 -0.20 0.45
N GLY A 68 -11.38 -1.15 -0.25
CA GLY A 68 -11.65 -1.04 -1.68
C GLY A 68 -12.16 -2.33 -2.26
N ASN A 69 -12.21 -2.36 -3.58
CA ASN A 69 -12.56 -3.52 -4.38
C ASN A 69 -11.86 -3.43 -5.74
N GLU A 70 -12.22 -4.31 -6.68
CA GLU A 70 -11.62 -4.35 -8.01
C GLU A 70 -11.72 -3.04 -8.80
N ASN A 71 -12.68 -2.16 -8.46
CA ASN A 71 -13.01 -0.95 -9.21
C ASN A 71 -12.82 0.34 -8.40
N ILE A 72 -12.61 0.28 -7.09
CA ILE A 72 -12.58 1.43 -6.18
C ILE A 72 -11.45 1.32 -5.17
N ILE A 73 -10.73 2.42 -4.95
CA ILE A 73 -9.90 2.66 -3.77
C ILE A 73 -10.64 3.63 -2.85
N GLY A 74 -10.91 3.21 -1.61
CA GLY A 74 -11.64 3.99 -0.60
C GLY A 74 -10.74 4.90 0.23
N GLY A 75 -11.33 5.99 0.72
CA GLY A 75 -10.77 6.96 1.64
C GLY A 75 -11.40 6.88 3.03
N HIS A 76 -11.58 8.03 3.67
CA HIS A 76 -12.25 8.12 4.97
C HIS A 76 -13.73 7.72 4.83
N GLU A 77 -14.24 6.95 5.78
CA GLU A 77 -15.61 6.40 5.75
C GLU A 77 -15.94 5.68 4.43
N ASN A 78 -14.93 5.09 3.78
CA ASN A 78 -15.03 4.40 2.50
C ASN A 78 -15.46 5.28 1.32
N GLU A 79 -15.33 6.61 1.43
CA GLU A 79 -15.56 7.52 0.31
C GLU A 79 -14.63 7.17 -0.87
N PRO A 80 -15.13 6.96 -2.10
CA PRO A 80 -14.28 6.60 -3.24
C PRO A 80 -13.28 7.70 -3.60
N LEU A 81 -11.98 7.41 -3.50
CA LEU A 81 -10.89 8.29 -3.94
C LEU A 81 -10.64 8.15 -5.44
N VAL A 82 -10.50 6.90 -5.88
CA VAL A 82 -10.32 6.53 -7.29
C VAL A 82 -11.39 5.52 -7.66
N THR A 83 -12.08 5.76 -8.76
CA THR A 83 -13.08 4.86 -9.33
C THR A 83 -12.77 4.58 -10.79
N LEU A 84 -12.77 3.30 -11.16
CA LEU A 84 -12.60 2.82 -12.52
C LEU A 84 -13.57 3.52 -13.49
N GLY A 85 -13.06 4.01 -14.61
CA GLY A 85 -13.83 4.72 -15.63
C GLY A 85 -14.24 6.14 -15.27
N LYS A 86 -13.87 6.67 -14.10
CA LYS A 86 -14.21 8.02 -13.67
C LYS A 86 -12.99 8.92 -13.56
N ASN A 87 -12.01 8.54 -12.75
CA ASN A 87 -10.88 9.41 -12.40
C ASN A 87 -9.53 8.68 -12.27
N GLU A 88 -9.41 7.44 -12.75
CA GLU A 88 -8.15 6.67 -12.74
C GLU A 88 -7.02 7.36 -13.55
N LYS A 89 -7.37 8.22 -14.52
CA LYS A 89 -6.41 9.06 -15.25
C LYS A 89 -5.60 10.00 -14.35
N LEU A 90 -6.05 10.26 -13.13
CA LEU A 90 -5.28 10.99 -12.11
C LEU A 90 -3.98 10.26 -11.74
N LEU A 91 -3.90 8.95 -11.98
CA LEU A 91 -2.73 8.12 -11.70
C LEU A 91 -1.71 8.12 -12.85
N ALA A 92 -2.00 8.78 -13.97
CA ALA A 92 -1.10 8.83 -15.12
C ALA A 92 0.26 9.45 -14.76
N SER A 93 1.35 8.92 -15.31
CA SER A 93 2.74 9.34 -15.05
C SER A 93 3.19 9.23 -13.59
N ARG A 94 2.59 8.33 -12.81
CA ARG A 94 2.89 8.13 -11.39
C ARG A 94 3.17 6.68 -11.05
N ILE A 95 3.93 6.48 -9.98
CA ILE A 95 4.20 5.18 -9.37
C ILE A 95 3.18 4.96 -8.24
N ILE A 96 2.42 3.87 -8.33
CA ILE A 96 1.34 3.57 -7.40
C ILE A 96 1.66 2.34 -6.56
N TYR A 97 1.48 2.46 -5.24
CA TYR A 97 1.43 1.34 -4.30
C TYR A 97 0.11 1.38 -3.54
N SER A 98 -0.58 0.25 -3.41
CA SER A 98 -1.92 0.20 -2.80
C SER A 98 -2.07 -1.00 -1.87
N ILE A 99 -2.42 -0.72 -0.61
CA ILE A 99 -3.04 -1.69 0.30
C ILE A 99 -4.52 -1.37 0.33
N SER A 100 -5.25 -1.97 -0.61
CA SER A 100 -6.70 -1.88 -0.79
C SER A 100 -7.15 -3.12 -1.55
N CYS A 101 -8.15 -3.84 -1.05
CA CYS A 101 -8.54 -5.16 -1.56
C CYS A 101 -8.84 -5.12 -3.06
N LYS A 102 -8.31 -6.10 -3.81
CA LYS A 102 -8.53 -6.26 -5.26
C LYS A 102 -8.14 -5.04 -6.13
N SER A 103 -7.49 -4.01 -5.59
CA SER A 103 -7.23 -2.76 -6.32
C SER A 103 -6.35 -2.95 -7.56
N ALA A 104 -5.51 -3.99 -7.59
CA ALA A 104 -4.70 -4.32 -8.76
C ALA A 104 -5.44 -5.16 -9.81
N LYS A 105 -6.66 -5.64 -9.53
CA LYS A 105 -7.42 -6.54 -10.43
C LYS A 105 -7.89 -5.82 -11.71
N ASN A 106 -8.89 -4.95 -11.60
CA ASN A 106 -9.39 -4.17 -12.75
C ASN A 106 -8.82 -2.75 -12.74
N LEU A 107 -8.91 -2.05 -11.61
CA LEU A 107 -8.48 -0.67 -11.49
C LEU A 107 -6.97 -0.50 -11.74
N GLY A 108 -6.12 -1.36 -11.16
CA GLY A 108 -4.68 -1.32 -11.41
C GLY A 108 -4.35 -1.48 -12.90
N ARG A 109 -4.96 -2.46 -13.56
CA ARG A 109 -4.77 -2.69 -14.99
C ARG A 109 -5.18 -1.47 -15.82
N LYS A 110 -6.38 -0.93 -15.56
CA LYS A 110 -6.86 0.25 -16.26
C LYS A 110 -6.02 1.49 -15.97
N SER A 111 -5.45 1.60 -14.79
CA SER A 111 -4.55 2.70 -14.42
C SER A 111 -3.28 2.66 -15.27
N ILE A 112 -2.70 1.47 -15.50
CA ILE A 112 -1.58 1.29 -16.43
C ILE A 112 -1.99 1.68 -17.85
N ASP A 113 -3.12 1.16 -18.33
CA ASP A 113 -3.63 1.49 -19.67
C ASP A 113 -3.93 3.01 -19.83
N SER A 114 -4.19 3.70 -18.72
CA SER A 114 -4.41 5.16 -18.66
C SER A 114 -3.13 5.97 -18.39
N GLY A 115 -1.96 5.33 -18.40
CA GLY A 115 -0.66 5.97 -18.36
C GLY A 115 0.04 5.96 -17.00
N ALA A 116 -0.45 5.26 -15.99
CA ALA A 116 0.31 5.06 -14.75
C ALA A 116 1.62 4.30 -15.07
N MET A 117 2.72 4.68 -14.42
CA MET A 117 4.04 4.11 -14.73
C MET A 117 4.18 2.70 -14.18
N SER A 118 3.65 2.47 -12.98
CA SER A 118 3.59 1.17 -12.33
C SER A 118 2.46 1.15 -11.31
N PHE A 119 1.89 -0.03 -11.08
CA PHE A 119 0.88 -0.27 -10.05
C PHE A 119 1.25 -1.52 -9.28
N THR A 120 1.52 -1.39 -7.98
CA THR A 120 1.79 -2.52 -7.08
C THR A 120 0.71 -2.60 -6.01
N GLY A 121 0.10 -3.76 -5.83
CA GLY A 121 -1.01 -3.95 -4.91
C GLY A 121 -1.52 -5.38 -4.91
N TYR A 122 -2.82 -5.57 -4.71
CA TYR A 122 -3.43 -6.89 -4.58
C TYR A 122 -4.46 -7.16 -5.68
N ASP A 123 -4.36 -8.31 -6.36
CA ASP A 123 -5.36 -8.76 -7.34
C ASP A 123 -6.50 -9.60 -6.74
N ASP A 124 -6.43 -9.84 -5.42
CA ASP A 124 -7.49 -10.41 -4.59
C ASP A 124 -7.55 -9.72 -3.22
N ASP A 125 -8.35 -10.23 -2.29
CA ASP A 125 -8.49 -9.65 -0.95
C ASP A 125 -7.16 -9.68 -0.17
N PHE A 126 -6.80 -8.56 0.44
CA PHE A 126 -5.70 -8.50 1.40
C PHE A 126 -6.23 -8.80 2.79
N ILE A 127 -5.66 -9.80 3.46
CA ILE A 127 -6.15 -10.30 4.75
C ILE A 127 -5.04 -10.18 5.79
N PHE A 128 -5.31 -9.56 6.93
CA PHE A 128 -4.34 -9.55 8.02
C PHE A 128 -5.02 -9.83 9.35
N PHE A 129 -4.25 -10.41 10.26
CA PHE A 129 -4.64 -10.59 11.64
C PHE A 129 -3.91 -9.59 12.52
N TYR A 130 -4.49 -9.35 13.69
CA TYR A 130 -3.97 -8.46 14.70
C TYR A 130 -4.37 -8.98 16.08
N ASP A 131 -3.59 -8.63 17.10
CA ASP A 131 -3.96 -8.90 18.49
C ASP A 131 -4.93 -7.81 18.97
N VAL A 132 -6.12 -8.21 19.41
CA VAL A 132 -7.15 -7.30 19.94
C VAL A 132 -6.63 -6.44 21.10
N LYS A 133 -5.63 -6.91 21.85
CA LYS A 133 -4.98 -6.16 22.95
C LYS A 133 -3.99 -5.10 22.45
N MET A 134 -3.61 -5.16 21.18
CA MET A 134 -2.64 -4.26 20.54
C MET A 134 -3.30 -3.22 19.63
N THR A 135 -4.62 -3.15 19.63
CA THR A 135 -5.41 -2.23 18.78
C THR A 135 -5.10 -0.75 19.02
N SER A 136 -4.66 -0.37 20.21
CA SER A 136 -4.18 0.99 20.53
C SER A 136 -2.70 1.24 20.20
N ARG A 137 -1.96 0.19 19.87
CA ARG A 137 -0.52 0.20 19.55
C ARG A 137 -0.23 -0.67 18.32
N PRO A 138 -0.86 -0.37 17.17
CA PRO A 138 -0.87 -1.26 15.99
C PRO A 138 0.51 -1.55 15.39
N VAL A 139 1.50 -0.68 15.63
CA VAL A 139 2.88 -0.84 15.18
C VAL A 139 3.74 -1.70 16.10
N GLU A 140 3.31 -1.92 17.34
CA GLU A 140 3.92 -2.86 18.29
C GLU A 140 3.30 -4.27 18.17
N ASP A 141 2.22 -4.43 17.39
CA ASP A 141 1.54 -5.70 17.19
C ASP A 141 2.36 -6.67 16.34
N GLU A 142 2.98 -7.66 16.99
CA GLU A 142 3.79 -8.67 16.32
C GLU A 142 2.97 -9.59 15.40
N THR A 143 1.66 -9.76 15.65
CA THR A 143 0.77 -10.51 14.75
C THR A 143 0.57 -9.73 13.46
N ALA A 144 0.17 -8.46 13.56
CA ALA A 144 -0.05 -7.61 12.39
C ALA A 144 1.23 -7.35 11.59
N LYS A 145 2.37 -7.27 12.28
CA LYS A 145 3.69 -7.12 11.65
C LYS A 145 4.05 -8.23 10.67
N LEU A 146 3.58 -9.46 10.90
CA LEU A 146 3.79 -10.56 9.95
C LEU A 146 3.15 -10.29 8.60
N PHE A 147 1.99 -9.61 8.60
CA PHE A 147 1.21 -9.29 7.42
C PHE A 147 1.59 -7.93 6.82
N LEU A 148 1.77 -6.90 7.63
CA LEU A 148 1.95 -5.51 7.17
C LEU A 148 3.42 -5.13 6.97
N GLY A 149 4.37 -5.86 7.56
CA GLY A 149 5.79 -5.52 7.52
C GLY A 149 6.38 -5.37 6.12
N HIS A 150 5.90 -6.17 5.15
CA HIS A 150 6.35 -6.12 3.76
C HIS A 150 6.04 -4.76 3.09
N SER A 151 5.00 -4.05 3.53
CA SER A 151 4.61 -2.75 2.96
C SER A 151 5.66 -1.68 3.23
N LYS A 152 6.12 -1.59 4.48
CA LYS A 152 7.25 -0.74 4.88
C LYS A 152 8.50 -1.08 4.09
N ILE A 153 8.80 -2.37 3.89
CA ILE A 153 9.98 -2.81 3.14
C ILE A 153 9.89 -2.37 1.68
N PHE A 154 8.74 -2.59 1.02
CA PHE A 154 8.51 -2.16 -0.35
C PHE A 154 8.72 -0.64 -0.49
N VAL A 155 7.97 0.14 0.29
CA VAL A 155 7.97 1.60 0.19
C VAL A 155 9.35 2.18 0.53
N ASN A 156 9.98 1.72 1.61
CA ASN A 156 11.30 2.23 2.00
C ASN A 156 12.38 1.86 0.97
N SER A 157 12.28 0.68 0.34
CA SER A 157 13.19 0.30 -0.74
C SER A 157 13.02 1.24 -1.94
N LEU A 158 11.78 1.50 -2.36
CA LEU A 158 11.46 2.37 -3.47
C LEU A 158 11.96 3.81 -3.23
N LEU A 159 11.65 4.38 -2.06
CA LEU A 159 12.06 5.74 -1.69
C LEU A 159 13.59 5.92 -1.60
N LYS A 160 14.34 4.83 -1.36
CA LYS A 160 15.82 4.82 -1.41
C LYS A 160 16.39 4.78 -2.83
N GLY A 161 15.55 4.81 -3.87
CA GLY A 161 15.97 4.81 -5.27
C GLY A 161 16.22 3.43 -5.87
N ASN A 162 15.67 2.37 -5.25
CA ASN A 162 15.62 1.05 -5.88
C ASN A 162 14.45 1.00 -6.87
N SER A 163 14.53 0.11 -7.87
CA SER A 163 13.45 -0.09 -8.83
C SER A 163 12.22 -0.71 -8.18
N ILE A 164 11.10 -0.72 -8.91
CA ILE A 164 9.90 -1.46 -8.51
C ILE A 164 10.21 -2.96 -8.35
N SER A 165 10.94 -3.57 -9.29
CA SER A 165 11.32 -4.99 -9.24
C SER A 165 12.16 -5.33 -8.01
N GLU A 166 13.16 -4.52 -7.69
CA GLU A 166 13.99 -4.69 -6.49
C GLU A 166 13.16 -4.56 -5.21
N SER A 167 12.28 -3.56 -5.15
CA SER A 167 11.42 -3.29 -3.99
C SER A 167 10.37 -4.38 -3.78
N TYR A 168 9.77 -4.86 -4.87
CA TYR A 168 8.83 -5.98 -4.88
C TYR A 168 9.49 -7.27 -4.39
N ASN A 169 10.68 -7.60 -4.92
CA ASN A 169 11.41 -8.81 -4.54
C ASN A 169 11.83 -8.81 -3.07
N ARG A 170 12.25 -7.65 -2.53
CA ARG A 170 12.56 -7.51 -1.10
C ARG A 170 11.32 -7.71 -0.22
N ALA A 171 10.19 -7.12 -0.61
CA ALA A 171 8.92 -7.28 0.10
C ALA A 171 8.45 -8.74 0.09
N LYS A 172 8.43 -9.39 -1.09
CA LYS A 172 8.10 -10.82 -1.22
C LYS A 172 9.06 -11.72 -0.45
N GLY A 173 10.36 -11.41 -0.44
CA GLY A 173 11.35 -12.11 0.37
C GLY A 173 11.00 -12.06 1.86
N SER A 174 10.58 -10.90 2.37
CA SER A 174 10.12 -10.77 3.76
C SER A 174 8.85 -11.59 4.04
N MET A 175 7.88 -11.61 3.12
CA MET A 175 6.67 -12.41 3.27
C MET A 175 7.01 -13.90 3.32
N LYS A 176 7.87 -14.37 2.41
CA LYS A 176 8.36 -15.75 2.39
C LYS A 176 9.08 -16.11 3.70
N ASN A 177 9.92 -15.21 4.22
CA ASN A 177 10.61 -15.44 5.49
C ASN A 177 9.64 -15.56 6.67
N ASN A 178 8.57 -14.76 6.72
CA ASN A 178 7.55 -14.88 7.75
C ASN A 178 6.82 -16.23 7.68
N ILE A 179 6.47 -16.68 6.46
CA ILE A 179 5.86 -18.00 6.23
C ILE A 179 6.80 -19.13 6.70
N THR A 180 8.07 -19.09 6.28
CA THR A 180 9.06 -20.12 6.67
C THR A 180 9.25 -20.17 8.18
N LYS A 181 9.34 -19.01 8.85
CA LYS A 181 9.48 -18.95 10.31
C LYS A 181 8.31 -19.63 11.04
N LEU A 182 7.08 -19.38 10.60
CA LEU A 182 5.89 -20.02 11.20
C LEU A 182 5.79 -21.51 10.88
N LEU A 183 6.21 -21.93 9.68
CA LEU A 183 6.26 -23.36 9.32
C LEU A 183 7.28 -24.13 10.18
N SER A 184 8.32 -23.45 10.65
CA SER A 184 9.39 -24.03 11.47
C SER A 184 9.21 -23.83 12.97
N SER A 185 8.07 -23.30 13.44
CA SER A 185 7.80 -23.17 14.88
C SER A 185 7.38 -24.51 15.49
N GLU A 186 7.50 -24.63 16.82
CA GLU A 186 7.05 -25.83 17.56
C GLU A 186 5.54 -26.10 17.39
N SER A 187 4.76 -25.03 17.24
CA SER A 187 3.32 -25.06 16.98
C SER A 187 2.96 -24.18 15.77
N PRO A 188 3.07 -24.70 14.53
CA PRO A 188 2.74 -23.93 13.33
C PRO A 188 1.27 -23.51 13.29
N ASP A 189 1.02 -22.21 13.25
CA ASP A 189 -0.34 -21.69 13.03
C ASP A 189 -0.71 -21.78 11.55
N SER A 190 -1.36 -22.90 11.20
CA SER A 190 -1.81 -23.18 9.83
C SER A 190 -2.77 -22.11 9.28
N GLY A 191 -3.55 -21.46 10.13
CA GLY A 191 -4.46 -20.38 9.75
C GLY A 191 -3.69 -19.14 9.32
N MET A 192 -2.73 -18.69 10.13
CA MET A 192 -1.84 -17.57 9.80
C MET A 192 -1.04 -17.85 8.53
N ILE A 193 -0.44 -19.04 8.42
CA ILE A 193 0.37 -19.45 7.27
C ILE A 193 -0.45 -19.39 5.97
N ARG A 194 -1.70 -19.89 6.00
CA ARG A 194 -2.61 -19.85 4.85
C ARG A 194 -2.82 -18.42 4.34
N PHE A 195 -3.11 -17.47 5.22
CA PHE A 195 -3.38 -16.08 4.81
C PHE A 195 -2.12 -15.29 4.45
N LEU A 196 -0.97 -15.59 5.08
CA LEU A 196 0.31 -15.03 4.65
C LEU A 196 0.68 -15.50 3.23
N TRP A 197 0.49 -16.80 2.94
CA TRP A 197 0.71 -17.34 1.60
C TRP A 197 -0.27 -16.74 0.59
N TRP A 198 -1.54 -16.61 0.95
CA TRP A 198 -2.57 -15.95 0.14
C TRP A 198 -2.15 -14.54 -0.26
N ASN A 199 -1.83 -13.68 0.72
CA ASN A 199 -1.38 -12.32 0.45
C ASN A 199 -0.12 -12.31 -0.43
N MET A 200 0.85 -13.19 -0.16
CA MET A 200 2.09 -13.25 -0.95
C MET A 200 1.81 -13.64 -2.41
N LYS A 201 0.87 -14.56 -2.64
CA LYS A 201 0.47 -14.99 -3.99
C LYS A 201 -0.20 -13.84 -4.75
N HIS A 202 -1.10 -13.11 -4.08
CA HIS A 202 -1.93 -12.06 -4.67
C HIS A 202 -1.29 -10.66 -4.66
N PHE A 203 -0.12 -10.50 -4.04
CA PHE A 203 0.68 -9.30 -4.12
C PHE A 203 1.37 -9.24 -5.49
N VAL A 204 0.96 -8.29 -6.35
CA VAL A 204 1.35 -8.21 -7.75
C VAL A 204 1.85 -6.80 -8.14
N THR A 205 2.66 -6.75 -9.19
CA THR A 205 3.13 -5.52 -9.83
C THR A 205 2.75 -5.53 -11.30
N GLN A 206 2.29 -4.39 -11.81
CA GLN A 206 1.95 -4.14 -13.21
C GLN A 206 2.67 -2.88 -13.71
N GLY A 207 2.88 -2.77 -15.02
CA GLY A 207 3.58 -1.63 -15.64
C GLY A 207 5.10 -1.81 -15.72
N ASN A 208 5.84 -0.70 -15.71
CA ASN A 208 7.30 -0.71 -15.82
C ASN A 208 7.96 -1.11 -14.49
N ALA A 209 8.63 -2.26 -14.46
CA ALA A 209 9.27 -2.80 -13.26
C ALA A 209 10.65 -2.16 -12.94
N ASP A 210 11.28 -1.50 -13.91
CA ASP A 210 12.63 -0.94 -13.76
C ASP A 210 12.63 0.53 -13.31
N ILE A 211 11.44 1.14 -13.24
CA ILE A 211 11.30 2.52 -12.82
C ILE A 211 11.63 2.72 -11.33
N LYS A 212 12.15 3.91 -11.02
CA LYS A 212 12.54 4.36 -9.69
C LYS A 212 11.74 5.60 -9.27
N ALA A 213 11.51 5.74 -7.96
CA ALA A 213 10.86 6.90 -7.35
C ALA A 213 11.67 8.20 -7.47
#